data_AF-A0A3N5W4J7-F1
#
_entry.id   AF-A0A3N5W4J7-F1
#
_cell.length_a   1.000
_cell.length_b   1.000
_cell.length_c   1.000
_cell.angle_alpha   90.00
_cell.angle_beta   90.00
_cell.angle_gamma   90.00
#
_symmetry.space_group_name_H-M   'P 1'
#
loop_
_entity.id
_entity.type
_entity.pdbx_description
1 polymer ?
#
loop_
_entity_poly.entity_id
_entity_poly.type
_entity_poly.pdbx_seq_one_letter_code
_entity_poly.pdbx_strand_id
1 'polypeptide(L)'
;MRFRLDEPLPSRGVAALIAGILFRRNIAAEIGLFSQHSSPVSVSDWFALLQSNRLLGLVSLNILDLVNYALVGVMFLALYAVLRRANKSFMAIATALGLLGIGVYLASNPALSMFSLSDQYAAATTEAQRTTLLAAGEAMLAIGRFTASGHPGTAGYVSLLLIAVAGMITSVVMLRSGVFHRATAYVGILASALDLAYCLAYALVPTVGSELLAVLFIPAAGLFLMIWHIMIGWKLYRLGHLAGKALAKQS
;
A
#
# COMPACT_ATOMS: atom_id res chain seq x y z
N MET A 1 -22.01 -7.44 -25.33
CA MET A 1 -22.17 -6.70 -24.07
C MET A 1 -21.15 -5.55 -24.05
N ARG A 2 -21.55 -4.34 -24.50
CA ARG A 2 -20.66 -3.16 -24.55
C ARG A 2 -20.65 -2.51 -23.17
N PHE A 3 -19.53 -2.57 -22.46
CA PHE A 3 -19.30 -1.72 -21.29
C PHE A 3 -19.33 -0.26 -21.73
N ARG A 4 -20.41 0.45 -21.41
CA ARG A 4 -20.51 1.90 -21.55
C ARG A 4 -19.71 2.56 -20.42
N LEU A 5 -18.68 3.31 -20.79
CA LEU A 5 -17.79 4.07 -19.90
C LEU A 5 -18.27 5.53 -19.86
N ASP A 6 -19.55 5.72 -19.52
CA ASP A 6 -20.21 7.03 -19.64
C ASP A 6 -20.21 7.78 -18.29
N GLU A 7 -19.68 7.15 -17.23
CA GLU A 7 -19.38 7.79 -15.96
C GLU A 7 -18.18 8.75 -16.14
N PRO A 8 -18.32 10.03 -15.79
CA PRO A 8 -17.27 10.99 -15.99
C PRO A 8 -16.02 10.60 -15.17
N LEU A 9 -14.89 10.49 -15.87
CA LEU A 9 -13.54 10.25 -15.32
C LEU A 9 -13.09 11.08 -14.08
N PRO A 10 -13.67 12.25 -13.69
CA PRO A 10 -13.34 12.96 -12.44
C PRO A 10 -13.19 12.09 -11.17
N SER A 11 -14.04 11.08 -10.97
CA SER A 11 -13.99 10.23 -9.76
C SER A 11 -12.66 9.49 -9.60
N ARG A 12 -12.02 9.11 -10.71
CA ARG A 12 -10.75 8.35 -10.72
C ARG A 12 -9.53 9.22 -10.43
N GLY A 13 -9.54 10.48 -10.88
CA GLY A 13 -8.48 11.44 -10.57
C GLY A 13 -8.50 11.85 -9.09
N VAL A 14 -9.70 12.02 -8.54
CA VAL A 14 -9.91 12.26 -7.11
C VAL A 14 -9.46 11.06 -6.29
N ALA A 15 -9.77 9.82 -6.70
CA ALA A 15 -9.29 8.61 -6.02
C ALA A 15 -7.75 8.55 -5.94
N ALA A 16 -7.04 8.91 -7.01
CA ALA A 16 -5.57 8.92 -7.02
C ALA A 16 -4.97 10.12 -6.25
N LEU A 17 -5.66 11.26 -6.18
CA LEU A 17 -5.27 12.38 -5.31
C LEU A 17 -5.50 12.05 -3.83
N ILE A 18 -6.65 11.48 -3.50
CA ILE A 18 -6.96 10.98 -2.15
C ILE A 18 -5.98 9.87 -1.80
N ALA A 19 -5.69 8.94 -2.72
CA ALA A 19 -4.62 7.96 -2.53
C ALA A 19 -3.32 8.68 -2.23
N GLY A 20 -2.84 9.61 -3.06
CA GLY A 20 -1.58 10.32 -2.80
C GLY A 20 -1.53 11.10 -1.48
N ILE A 21 -2.65 11.68 -1.03
CA ILE A 21 -2.75 12.41 0.24
C ILE A 21 -2.85 11.44 1.43
N LEU A 22 -3.54 10.32 1.26
CA LEU A 22 -3.67 9.24 2.26
C LEU A 22 -2.54 8.21 2.20
N PHE A 23 -1.68 8.24 1.17
CA PHE A 23 -0.55 7.35 0.94
C PHE A 23 0.57 7.77 1.88
N ARG A 24 0.30 7.53 3.15
CA ARG A 24 1.17 7.85 4.25
C ARG A 24 1.50 6.50 4.86
N ARG A 25 2.39 5.79 4.15
CA ARG A 25 2.88 4.42 4.43
C ARG A 25 3.45 4.24 5.84
N ASN A 26 3.52 5.33 6.62
CA ASN A 26 4.17 5.39 7.91
C ASN A 26 3.37 6.16 8.99
N ILE A 27 2.04 6.23 8.88
CA ILE A 27 1.21 6.86 9.92
C ILE A 27 1.52 6.26 11.30
N ALA A 28 1.74 4.95 11.39
CA ALA A 28 2.09 4.30 12.64
C ALA A 28 3.40 4.83 13.26
N ALA A 29 4.49 4.97 12.48
CA ALA A 29 5.73 5.51 13.02
C ALA A 29 5.67 7.03 13.24
N GLU A 30 4.91 7.77 12.44
CA GLU A 30 4.65 9.19 12.71
C GLU A 30 3.91 9.35 14.05
N ILE A 31 2.87 8.55 14.29
CA ILE A 31 2.17 8.55 15.57
C ILE A 31 3.11 8.12 16.69
N GLY A 32 3.99 7.13 16.51
CA GLY A 32 5.00 6.76 17.51
C GLY A 32 6.04 7.84 17.82
N LEU A 33 6.32 8.73 16.86
CA LEU A 33 7.20 9.89 17.07
C LEU A 33 6.52 11.01 17.86
N PHE A 34 5.21 11.19 17.70
CA PHE A 34 4.43 12.28 18.32
C PHE A 34 3.64 11.85 19.57
N SER A 35 3.38 10.56 19.73
CA SER A 35 2.82 9.99 20.95
C SER A 35 3.97 9.39 21.72
N GLN A 36 4.21 9.85 22.95
CA GLN A 36 5.25 9.31 23.85
C GLN A 36 4.98 7.84 24.29
N HIS A 37 4.22 7.08 23.51
CA HIS A 37 3.93 5.67 23.74
C HIS A 37 5.05 4.82 23.13
N SER A 38 5.70 4.02 23.96
CA SER A 38 6.58 2.95 23.51
C SER A 38 5.82 2.04 22.54
N SER A 39 6.37 1.82 21.34
CA SER A 39 5.76 0.93 20.35
C SER A 39 5.58 -0.48 20.93
N PRO A 40 4.43 -1.15 20.72
CA PRO A 40 4.21 -2.49 21.24
C PRO A 40 5.24 -3.48 20.69
N VAL A 41 5.88 -4.25 21.58
CA VAL A 41 6.94 -5.21 21.20
C VAL A 41 6.40 -6.64 21.25
N SER A 42 5.52 -6.95 22.20
CA SER A 42 4.90 -8.28 22.35
C SER A 42 3.44 -8.31 21.90
N VAL A 43 2.91 -9.49 21.61
CA VAL A 43 1.47 -9.68 21.31
C VAL A 43 0.58 -9.22 22.47
N SER A 44 1.01 -9.45 23.72
CA SER A 44 0.29 -8.95 24.89
C SER A 44 0.20 -7.42 24.90
N ASP A 45 1.26 -6.72 24.51
CA ASP A 45 1.25 -5.26 24.41
C ASP A 45 0.29 -4.79 23.31
N TRP A 46 0.28 -5.49 22.16
CA TRP A 46 -0.65 -5.22 21.08
C TRP A 46 -2.11 -5.42 21.51
N PHE A 47 -2.42 -6.51 22.22
CA PHE A 47 -3.76 -6.75 22.76
C PHE A 47 -4.13 -5.68 23.79
N ALA A 48 -3.22 -5.30 24.69
CA ALA A 48 -3.45 -4.23 25.65
C ALA A 48 -3.70 -2.87 24.97
N LEU A 49 -2.97 -2.54 23.90
CA LEU A 49 -3.18 -1.33 23.11
C LEU A 49 -4.54 -1.35 22.41
N LEU A 50 -4.92 -2.48 21.81
CA LEU A 50 -6.23 -2.62 21.16
C LEU A 50 -7.38 -2.50 22.16
N GLN A 51 -7.22 -2.98 23.39
CA GLN A 51 -8.24 -2.84 24.44
C GLN A 51 -8.31 -1.43 25.03
N SER A 52 -7.16 -0.78 25.27
CA SER A 52 -7.10 0.57 25.85
C SER A 52 -7.42 1.69 24.85
N ASN A 53 -6.94 1.56 23.61
CA ASN A 53 -7.17 2.52 22.53
C ASN A 53 -7.30 1.80 21.18
N ARG A 54 -8.53 1.37 20.89
CA ARG A 54 -8.90 0.62 19.67
C ARG A 54 -8.42 1.30 18.39
N LEU A 55 -8.68 2.60 18.26
CA LEU A 55 -8.35 3.34 17.04
C LEU A 55 -6.83 3.39 16.84
N LEU A 56 -6.08 3.70 17.91
CA LEU A 56 -4.62 3.73 17.86
C LEU A 56 -4.05 2.35 17.50
N GLY A 57 -4.53 1.28 18.15
CA GLY A 57 -4.08 -0.08 17.84
C GLY A 57 -4.33 -0.49 16.38
N LEU A 58 -5.53 -0.22 15.85
CA LEU A 58 -5.88 -0.54 14.46
C LEU A 58 -5.08 0.28 13.44
N VAL A 59 -4.86 1.57 13.71
CA VAL A 59 -4.02 2.42 12.85
C VAL A 59 -2.57 1.95 12.88
N SER A 60 -2.05 1.57 14.05
CA SER A 60 -0.71 1.00 14.19
C SER A 60 -0.55 -0.36 13.50
N LEU A 61 -1.64 -1.13 13.35
CA LEU A 61 -1.70 -2.35 12.55
C LEU A 61 -2.00 -2.11 11.06
N ASN A 62 -1.92 -0.85 10.61
CA ASN A 62 -2.09 -0.44 9.21
C ASN A 62 -3.49 -0.69 8.65
N ILE A 63 -4.56 -0.50 9.43
CA ILE A 63 -5.93 -0.61 8.90
C ILE A 63 -6.21 0.42 7.78
N LEU A 64 -5.60 1.62 7.88
CA LEU A 64 -5.77 2.68 6.88
C LEU A 64 -5.14 2.33 5.53
N ASP A 65 -4.11 1.49 5.54
CA ASP A 65 -3.49 1.00 4.31
C ASP A 65 -4.48 0.17 3.48
N LEU A 66 -5.45 -0.51 4.08
CA LEU A 66 -6.49 -1.23 3.33
C LEU A 66 -7.23 -0.31 2.36
N VAL A 67 -7.64 0.87 2.86
CA VAL A 67 -8.34 1.89 2.06
C VAL A 67 -7.39 2.45 1.01
N ASN A 68 -6.16 2.76 1.40
CA ASN A 68 -5.14 3.27 0.50
C ASN A 68 -4.86 2.31 -0.67
N TYR A 69 -4.62 1.03 -0.40
CA TYR A 69 -4.37 0.03 -1.45
C TYR A 69 -5.59 -0.20 -2.35
N ALA A 70 -6.82 -0.09 -1.82
CA ALA A 70 -8.02 -0.10 -2.66
C ALA A 70 -8.03 1.07 -3.65
N LEU A 71 -7.68 2.28 -3.20
CA LEU A 71 -7.57 3.46 -4.08
C LEU A 71 -6.43 3.32 -5.10
N VAL A 72 -5.28 2.76 -4.70
CA VAL A 72 -4.18 2.42 -5.61
C VAL A 72 -4.63 1.41 -6.68
N GLY A 73 -5.50 0.46 -6.33
CA GLY A 73 -6.12 -0.45 -7.30
C GLY A 73 -6.95 0.30 -8.35
N VAL A 74 -7.77 1.26 -7.92
CA VAL A 74 -8.52 2.14 -8.83
C VAL A 74 -7.57 2.97 -9.70
N MET A 75 -6.46 3.46 -9.14
CA MET A 75 -5.43 4.19 -9.87
C MET A 75 -4.80 3.33 -10.98
N PHE A 76 -4.41 2.07 -10.70
CA PHE A 76 -3.86 1.17 -11.72
C PHE A 76 -4.85 0.93 -12.87
N LEU A 77 -6.13 0.76 -12.57
CA LEU A 77 -7.18 0.63 -13.59
C LEU A 77 -7.31 1.91 -14.45
N ALA A 78 -7.22 3.10 -13.84
CA ALA A 78 -7.24 4.36 -14.58
C ALA A 78 -6.00 4.53 -15.46
N LEU A 79 -4.82 4.18 -14.94
CA LEU A 79 -3.57 4.18 -15.69
C LEU A 79 -3.61 3.21 -16.87
N TYR A 80 -4.19 2.02 -16.70
CA TYR A 80 -4.43 1.10 -17.81
C TYR A 80 -5.25 1.76 -18.91
N ALA A 81 -6.38 2.40 -18.58
CA ALA A 81 -7.24 3.04 -19.56
C ALA A 81 -6.52 4.13 -20.38
N VAL A 82 -5.62 4.88 -19.73
CA VAL A 82 -4.88 5.98 -20.35
C VAL A 82 -3.66 5.49 -21.14
N LEU A 83 -2.88 4.56 -20.57
CA LEU A 83 -1.58 4.14 -21.12
C LEU A 83 -1.66 2.94 -22.06
N ARG A 84 -2.79 2.21 -22.13
CA ARG A 84 -2.96 1.06 -23.03
C ARG A 84 -2.74 1.39 -24.51
N ARG A 85 -2.89 2.66 -24.92
CA ARG A 85 -2.61 3.10 -26.30
C ARG A 85 -1.11 3.16 -26.60
N ALA A 86 -0.28 3.40 -25.58
CA ALA A 86 1.17 3.41 -25.71
C ALA A 86 1.75 1.98 -25.70
N ASN A 87 1.29 1.14 -24.78
CA ASN A 87 1.60 -0.30 -24.82
C ASN A 87 0.56 -1.11 -24.05
N LYS A 88 -0.30 -1.83 -24.78
CA LYS A 88 -1.39 -2.62 -24.19
C LYS A 88 -0.89 -3.78 -23.34
N SER A 89 0.10 -4.53 -23.84
CA SER A 89 0.60 -5.74 -23.18
C SER A 89 1.27 -5.43 -21.85
N PHE A 90 2.21 -4.47 -21.82
CA PHE A 90 2.88 -4.08 -20.57
C PHE A 90 1.91 -3.49 -19.55
N MET A 91 0.94 -2.67 -19.97
CA MET A 91 -0.05 -2.14 -19.04
C MET A 91 -0.99 -3.21 -18.48
N ALA A 92 -1.35 -4.23 -19.26
CA ALA A 92 -2.14 -5.35 -18.77
C ALA A 92 -1.38 -6.14 -17.69
N ILE A 93 -0.10 -6.43 -17.95
CA ILE A 93 0.78 -7.11 -16.99
C ILE A 93 0.91 -6.26 -15.72
N ALA A 94 1.24 -4.97 -15.85
CA ALA A 94 1.40 -4.09 -14.69
C ALA A 94 0.13 -4.01 -13.85
N THR A 95 -1.04 -3.90 -14.49
CA THR A 95 -2.33 -3.83 -13.78
C THR A 95 -2.65 -5.14 -13.08
N ALA A 96 -2.41 -6.28 -13.73
CA ALA A 96 -2.63 -7.60 -13.14
C ALA A 96 -1.73 -7.80 -11.91
N LEU A 97 -0.44 -7.50 -12.02
CA LEU A 97 0.50 -7.59 -10.90
C LEU A 97 0.14 -6.63 -9.76
N GLY A 98 -0.23 -5.39 -10.08
CA GLY A 98 -0.63 -4.39 -9.07
C GLY A 98 -1.87 -4.84 -8.30
N LEU A 99 -2.91 -5.29 -8.99
CA LEU A 99 -4.15 -5.78 -8.36
C LEU A 99 -3.92 -7.07 -7.57
N LEU A 100 -3.09 -7.99 -8.07
CA LEU A 100 -2.72 -9.20 -7.35
C LEU A 100 -1.99 -8.86 -6.06
N GLY A 101 -0.99 -7.97 -6.12
CA GLY A 101 -0.24 -7.54 -4.94
C GLY A 101 -1.12 -6.82 -3.91
N ILE A 102 -2.07 -6.00 -4.37
CA ILE A 102 -3.11 -5.40 -3.51
C ILE A 102 -3.95 -6.50 -2.85
N GLY A 103 -4.46 -7.46 -3.62
CA GLY A 103 -5.27 -8.56 -3.09
C GLY A 103 -4.54 -9.37 -2.02
N VAL A 104 -3.25 -9.68 -2.26
CA VAL A 104 -2.40 -10.36 -1.27
C VAL A 104 -2.29 -9.53 0.01
N TYR A 105 -2.05 -8.22 -0.10
CA TYR A 105 -1.94 -7.35 1.07
C TYR A 105 -3.25 -7.25 1.87
N LEU A 106 -4.38 -7.08 1.19
CA LEU A 106 -5.69 -7.01 1.85
C LEU A 106 -6.00 -8.32 2.59
N ALA A 107 -5.65 -9.46 2.00
CA ALA A 107 -5.88 -10.78 2.61
C ALA A 107 -4.94 -11.07 3.79
N SER A 108 -3.75 -10.48 3.82
CA SER A 108 -2.73 -10.74 4.84
C SER A 108 -2.62 -9.67 5.92
N ASN A 109 -3.48 -8.64 5.91
CA ASN A 109 -3.44 -7.58 6.91
C ASN A 109 -3.99 -8.09 8.26
N PRO A 110 -3.21 -8.02 9.36
CA PRO A 110 -3.62 -8.63 10.63
C PRO A 110 -4.56 -7.76 11.48
N ALA A 111 -4.88 -6.52 11.09
CA ALA A 111 -5.52 -5.54 11.98
C ALA A 111 -6.82 -6.02 12.62
N LEU A 112 -7.77 -6.50 11.81
CA LEU A 112 -9.06 -6.98 12.31
C LEU A 112 -8.95 -8.33 13.01
N SER A 113 -8.02 -9.20 12.56
CA SER A 113 -7.75 -10.50 13.20
C SER A 113 -7.16 -10.31 14.60
N MET A 114 -6.16 -9.44 14.75
CA MET A 114 -5.55 -9.09 16.03
C MET A 114 -6.56 -8.44 16.97
N PHE A 115 -7.46 -7.60 16.46
CA PHE A 115 -8.54 -7.02 17.25
C PHE A 115 -9.48 -8.09 17.82
N SER A 116 -9.97 -9.00 16.97
CA SER A 116 -10.79 -10.15 17.39
C SER A 116 -10.07 -11.06 18.39
N LEU A 117 -8.78 -11.34 18.18
CA LEU A 117 -7.98 -12.13 19.10
C LEU A 117 -7.81 -11.41 20.45
N SER A 118 -7.68 -10.08 20.45
CA SER A 118 -7.59 -9.29 21.69
C SER A 118 -8.88 -9.36 22.52
N ASP A 119 -10.05 -9.33 21.87
CA ASP A 119 -11.34 -9.45 22.56
C ASP A 119 -11.51 -10.85 23.16
N GLN A 120 -11.11 -11.88 22.41
CA GLN A 120 -11.10 -13.26 22.91
C GLN A 120 -10.12 -13.44 24.08
N TYR A 121 -8.96 -12.77 24.03
CA TYR A 121 -7.96 -12.82 25.09
C TYR A 121 -8.47 -12.15 26.38
N ALA A 122 -9.16 -11.01 26.25
CA ALA A 122 -9.78 -10.31 27.38
C ALA A 122 -10.91 -11.13 28.02
N ALA A 123 -11.67 -11.89 27.23
CA ALA A 123 -12.75 -12.75 27.71
C ALA A 123 -12.27 -14.12 28.25
N ALA A 124 -11.02 -14.51 28.00
CA ALA A 124 -10.49 -15.81 28.39
C ALA A 124 -10.38 -15.95 29.92
N THR A 125 -10.98 -17.02 30.45
CA THR A 125 -11.01 -17.32 31.89
C THR A 125 -9.95 -18.34 32.32
N THR A 126 -9.25 -18.96 31.37
CA THR A 126 -8.21 -19.96 31.65
C THR A 126 -6.87 -19.54 31.06
N GLU A 127 -5.79 -19.90 31.75
CA GLU A 127 -4.43 -19.59 31.27
C GLU A 127 -4.11 -20.32 29.96
N ALA A 128 -4.58 -21.57 29.81
CA ALA A 128 -4.41 -22.33 28.57
C ALA A 128 -5.05 -21.63 27.35
N GLN A 129 -6.23 -21.03 27.51
CA GLN A 129 -6.87 -20.24 26.44
C GLN A 129 -6.05 -18.99 26.12
N ARG A 130 -5.55 -18.28 27.15
CA ARG A 130 -4.71 -17.08 26.97
C ARG A 130 -3.43 -17.39 26.22
N THR A 131 -2.71 -18.46 26.58
CA THR A 131 -1.50 -18.88 25.89
C THR A 131 -1.77 -19.22 24.41
N THR A 132 -2.88 -19.91 24.13
CA THR A 132 -3.28 -20.25 22.76
C THR A 132 -3.54 -19.00 21.91
N LEU A 133 -4.24 -18.01 22.48
CA LEU A 133 -4.55 -16.76 21.79
C LEU A 133 -3.31 -15.88 21.57
N LEU A 134 -2.37 -15.87 22.52
CA LEU A 134 -1.07 -15.22 22.32
C LEU A 134 -0.29 -15.86 21.16
N ALA A 135 -0.24 -17.19 21.11
CA ALA A 135 0.42 -17.90 20.00
C ALA A 135 -0.25 -17.61 18.63
N ALA A 136 -1.58 -17.51 18.59
CA ALA A 136 -2.30 -17.09 17.40
C ALA A 136 -1.96 -15.65 16.98
N GLY A 137 -1.82 -14.74 17.95
CA GLY A 137 -1.38 -13.37 17.71
C GLY A 137 0.05 -13.30 17.16
N GLU A 138 0.97 -14.12 17.67
CA GLU A 138 2.36 -14.20 17.16
C GLU A 138 2.36 -14.62 15.68
N ALA A 139 1.54 -15.62 15.32
CA ALA A 139 1.39 -16.03 13.93
C ALA A 139 0.84 -14.91 13.03
N MET A 140 -0.11 -14.11 13.52
CA MET A 140 -0.65 -12.97 12.77
C MET A 140 0.40 -11.88 12.55
N LEU A 141 1.21 -11.56 13.57
CA LEU A 141 2.29 -10.60 13.44
C LEU A 141 3.37 -11.08 12.47
N ALA A 142 3.73 -12.37 12.50
CA ALA A 142 4.72 -12.97 11.61
C ALA A 142 4.32 -12.95 10.12
N ILE A 143 3.02 -13.00 9.81
CA ILE A 143 2.50 -12.90 8.43
C ILE A 143 2.45 -11.44 7.95
N GLY A 144 2.37 -10.50 8.88
CA GLY A 144 2.22 -9.07 8.63
C GLY A 144 3.27 -8.49 7.69
N ARG A 145 2.92 -7.36 7.05
CA ARG A 145 3.79 -6.71 6.06
C ARG A 145 5.10 -6.18 6.64
N PHE A 146 5.06 -5.70 7.87
CA PHE A 146 6.24 -5.27 8.61
C PHE A 146 6.07 -5.79 10.04
N THR A 147 6.90 -6.75 10.45
CA THR A 147 6.99 -7.12 11.87
C THR A 147 7.68 -6.00 12.65
N ALA A 148 7.60 -6.04 13.99
CA ALA A 148 8.36 -5.14 14.85
C ALA A 148 9.88 -5.14 14.58
N SER A 149 10.40 -6.22 13.98
CA SER A 149 11.79 -6.37 13.54
C SER A 149 12.05 -5.91 12.09
N GLY A 150 11.10 -5.28 11.39
CA GLY A 150 11.29 -4.85 10.00
C GLY A 150 11.38 -5.99 8.98
N HIS A 151 11.00 -7.22 9.36
CA HIS A 151 11.00 -8.40 8.50
C HIS A 151 9.59 -8.64 7.96
N PRO A 152 9.37 -8.60 6.64
CA PRO A 152 8.07 -8.90 6.06
C PRO A 152 7.82 -10.41 6.10
N GLY A 153 6.62 -10.81 6.51
CA GLY A 153 6.13 -12.16 6.22
C GLY A 153 6.01 -12.40 4.71
N THR A 154 5.88 -13.66 4.29
CA THR A 154 5.82 -14.02 2.85
C THR A 154 4.79 -13.21 2.08
N ALA A 155 3.58 -13.05 2.63
CA ALA A 155 2.52 -12.27 1.98
C ALA A 155 2.87 -10.78 1.90
N GLY A 156 3.45 -10.22 2.97
CA GLY A 156 4.01 -8.87 3.00
C GLY A 156 5.03 -8.63 1.89
N TYR A 157 6.02 -9.53 1.80
CA TYR A 157 7.08 -9.49 0.81
C TYR A 157 6.54 -9.58 -0.63
N VAL A 158 5.71 -10.59 -0.91
CA VAL A 158 5.14 -10.81 -2.24
C VAL A 158 4.26 -9.64 -2.66
N SER A 159 3.43 -9.11 -1.76
CA SER A 159 2.60 -7.93 -2.06
C SER A 159 3.45 -6.71 -2.45
N LEU A 160 4.54 -6.46 -1.72
CA LEU A 160 5.48 -5.38 -2.00
C LEU A 160 6.16 -5.56 -3.36
N LEU A 161 6.70 -6.75 -3.61
CA LEU A 161 7.38 -7.11 -4.85
C LEU A 161 6.47 -6.90 -6.06
N LEU A 162 5.25 -7.46 -6.02
CA LEU A 162 4.29 -7.36 -7.12
C LEU A 162 3.90 -5.91 -7.44
N ILE A 163 3.63 -5.11 -6.40
CA ILE A 163 3.28 -3.69 -6.55
C ILE A 163 4.47 -2.88 -7.08
N ALA A 164 5.69 -3.17 -6.63
CA ALA A 164 6.90 -2.50 -7.09
C ALA A 164 7.19 -2.81 -8.57
N VAL A 165 7.05 -4.07 -8.99
CA VAL A 165 7.17 -4.44 -10.41
C VAL A 165 6.09 -3.75 -11.24
N ALA A 166 4.85 -3.71 -10.76
CA ALA A 166 3.75 -3.01 -11.43
C ALA A 166 4.03 -1.50 -11.60
N GLY A 167 4.53 -0.86 -10.55
CA GLY A 167 4.95 0.54 -10.55
C GLY A 167 6.08 0.81 -11.54
N MET A 168 7.09 -0.06 -11.57
CA MET A 168 8.23 0.02 -12.49
C MET A 168 7.77 -0.06 -13.95
N ILE A 169 6.99 -1.09 -14.31
CA ILE A 169 6.49 -1.28 -15.68
C ILE A 169 5.64 -0.07 -16.10
N THR A 170 4.71 0.35 -15.23
CA THR A 170 3.85 1.51 -15.49
C THR A 170 4.68 2.77 -15.76
N SER A 171 5.70 3.02 -14.93
CA SER A 171 6.56 4.19 -15.06
C SER A 171 7.41 4.17 -16.33
N VAL A 172 7.91 3.00 -16.75
CA VAL A 172 8.60 2.83 -18.04
C VAL A 172 7.65 3.09 -19.21
N VAL A 173 6.40 2.63 -19.15
CA VAL A 173 5.39 2.91 -20.19
C VAL A 173 5.06 4.41 -20.23
N MET A 174 5.02 5.10 -19.09
CA MET A 174 4.80 6.55 -19.05
C MET A 174 5.83 7.32 -19.90
N LEU A 175 7.11 6.94 -19.85
CA LEU A 175 8.17 7.54 -20.67
C LEU A 175 7.90 7.45 -22.18
N ARG A 176 7.18 6.42 -22.62
CA ARG A 176 6.86 6.17 -24.04
C ARG A 176 5.54 6.78 -24.50
N SER A 177 4.69 7.22 -23.57
CA SER A 177 3.29 7.56 -23.87
C SER A 177 3.05 9.02 -24.28
N GLY A 178 3.96 9.95 -23.96
CA GLY A 178 3.74 11.40 -24.14
C GLY A 178 2.60 12.01 -23.29
N VAL A 179 1.77 11.20 -22.64
CA VAL A 179 0.62 11.67 -21.83
C VAL A 179 1.09 12.26 -20.50
N PHE A 180 2.05 11.60 -19.86
CA PHE A 180 2.61 12.03 -18.58
C PHE A 180 3.94 12.75 -18.80
N HIS A 181 4.23 13.72 -17.93
CA HIS A 181 5.54 14.39 -17.93
C HIS A 181 6.64 13.41 -17.51
N ARG A 182 7.83 13.50 -18.13
CA ARG A 182 8.97 12.60 -17.85
C ARG A 182 9.33 12.55 -16.37
N ALA A 183 9.22 13.67 -15.66
CA ALA A 183 9.42 13.72 -14.20
C ALA A 183 8.52 12.71 -13.44
N THR A 184 7.25 12.58 -13.83
CA THR A 184 6.32 11.61 -13.21
C THR A 184 6.84 10.18 -13.35
N ALA A 185 7.36 9.85 -14.54
CA ALA A 185 7.90 8.53 -14.80
C ALA A 185 9.20 8.28 -14.02
N TYR A 186 10.11 9.26 -13.94
CA TYR A 186 11.34 9.09 -13.16
C TYR A 186 11.09 8.94 -11.67
N VAL A 187 10.15 9.70 -11.09
CA VAL A 187 9.76 9.54 -9.68
C VAL A 187 9.21 8.13 -9.43
N GLY A 188 8.35 7.62 -10.31
CA GLY A 188 7.81 6.26 -10.19
C GLY A 188 8.87 5.16 -10.37
N ILE A 189 9.84 5.35 -11.28
CA ILE A 189 10.99 4.46 -11.44
C ILE A 189 11.82 4.44 -10.15
N LEU A 190 12.15 5.61 -9.59
CA LEU A 190 12.95 5.71 -8.38
C LEU A 190 12.25 5.05 -7.19
N ALA A 191 10.96 5.34 -7.02
CA ALA A 191 10.13 4.73 -5.98
C ALA A 191 10.10 3.20 -6.08
N SER A 192 9.84 2.70 -7.29
CA SER A 192 9.76 1.26 -7.56
C SER A 192 11.13 0.58 -7.46
N ALA A 193 12.21 1.26 -7.87
CA ALA A 193 13.57 0.75 -7.75
C ALA A 193 14.00 0.59 -6.29
N LEU A 194 13.63 1.54 -5.41
CA LEU A 194 13.91 1.44 -3.98
C LEU A 194 13.15 0.27 -3.33
N ASP A 195 11.87 0.09 -3.65
CA ASP A 195 11.09 -1.06 -3.15
C ASP A 195 11.67 -2.40 -3.68
N LEU A 196 12.07 -2.48 -4.95
CA LEU A 196 12.70 -3.67 -5.52
C LEU A 196 14.09 -3.93 -4.93
N ALA A 197 14.88 -2.88 -4.71
CA ALA A 197 16.19 -2.98 -4.07
C ALA A 197 16.04 -3.54 -2.64
N TYR A 198 15.02 -3.09 -1.90
CA TYR A 198 14.69 -3.67 -0.60
C TYR A 198 14.33 -5.17 -0.73
N CYS A 199 13.45 -5.54 -1.67
CA CYS A 199 13.07 -6.95 -1.87
C CYS A 199 14.26 -7.84 -2.23
N LEU A 200 15.20 -7.34 -3.05
CA LEU A 200 16.41 -8.05 -3.43
C LEU A 200 17.39 -8.16 -2.27
N ALA A 201 17.63 -7.05 -1.56
CA ALA A 201 18.53 -7.03 -0.41
C ALA A 201 18.01 -7.95 0.70
N TYR A 202 16.71 -7.93 0.99
CA TYR A 202 16.10 -8.84 1.96
C TYR A 202 16.27 -10.33 1.60
N ALA A 203 16.17 -10.67 0.31
CA ALA A 203 16.31 -12.06 -0.14
C ALA A 203 17.76 -12.57 -0.14
N LEU A 204 18.75 -11.68 -0.18
CA LEU A 204 20.17 -12.01 -0.41
C LEU A 204 21.07 -11.73 0.79
N VAL A 205 20.68 -10.83 1.70
CA VAL A 205 21.50 -10.42 2.86
C VAL A 205 21.13 -11.28 4.07
N PRO A 206 22.11 -11.92 4.75
CA PRO A 206 21.89 -12.62 6.01
C PRO A 206 21.22 -11.70 7.05
N THR A 207 20.40 -12.26 7.94
CA THR A 207 19.54 -11.56 8.92
C THR A 207 20.22 -10.52 9.81
N VAL A 208 21.55 -10.46 9.84
CA VAL A 208 22.33 -9.47 10.59
C VAL A 208 22.45 -8.17 9.77
N GLY A 209 21.52 -7.22 9.98
CA GLY A 209 21.57 -5.87 9.38
C GLY A 209 20.41 -5.52 8.42
N SER A 210 19.44 -6.42 8.23
CA SER A 210 18.22 -6.20 7.44
C SER A 210 17.35 -5.05 7.95
N GLU A 211 17.40 -4.76 9.24
CA GLU A 211 16.63 -3.67 9.88
C GLU A 211 17.05 -2.28 9.36
N LEU A 212 18.36 -2.05 9.19
CA LEU A 212 18.87 -0.79 8.66
C LEU A 212 18.46 -0.58 7.20
N LEU A 213 18.39 -1.66 6.43
CA LEU A 213 17.90 -1.64 5.05
C LEU A 213 16.40 -1.30 5.01
N ALA A 214 15.59 -1.90 5.87
CA ALA A 214 14.18 -1.57 6.00
C ALA A 214 13.96 -0.08 6.36
N VAL A 215 14.72 0.43 7.33
CA VAL A 215 14.63 1.82 7.81
C VAL A 215 15.06 2.85 6.77
N LEU A 216 15.97 2.51 5.87
CA LEU A 216 16.43 3.45 4.83
C LEU A 216 15.58 3.39 3.56
N PHE A 217 15.34 2.18 3.03
CA PHE A 217 14.71 2.03 1.72
C PHE A 217 13.19 2.23 1.77
N ILE A 218 12.50 1.74 2.81
CA ILE A 218 11.03 1.77 2.84
C ILE A 218 10.48 3.19 3.02
N PRO A 219 11.00 4.04 3.93
CA PRO A 219 10.53 5.42 4.06
C PRO A 219 10.86 6.25 2.83
N ALA A 220 12.05 6.07 2.25
CA ALA A 220 12.45 6.75 1.02
C ALA A 220 11.53 6.36 -0.15
N ALA A 221 11.30 5.06 -0.35
CA ALA A 221 10.36 4.56 -1.36
C ALA A 221 8.95 5.10 -1.11
N GLY A 222 8.49 5.11 0.14
CA GLY A 222 7.20 5.65 0.55
C GLY A 222 7.02 7.12 0.17
N LEU A 223 8.04 7.95 0.38
CA LEU A 223 8.03 9.37 0.02
C LEU A 223 7.95 9.57 -1.50
N PHE A 224 8.77 8.85 -2.27
CA PHE A 224 8.71 8.93 -3.74
C PHE A 224 7.40 8.39 -4.29
N LEU A 225 6.86 7.30 -3.72
CA LEU A 225 5.54 6.80 -4.08
C LEU A 225 4.48 7.87 -3.80
N MET A 226 4.46 8.50 -2.62
CA MET A 226 3.50 9.56 -2.31
C MET A 226 3.51 10.66 -3.38
N ILE A 227 4.69 11.17 -3.72
CA ILE A 227 4.87 12.19 -4.78
C ILE A 227 4.33 11.65 -6.12
N TRP A 228 4.67 10.41 -6.48
CA TRP A 228 4.22 9.78 -7.71
C TRP A 228 2.69 9.67 -7.81
N HIS A 229 2.02 9.21 -6.74
CA HIS A 229 0.56 9.11 -6.67
C HIS A 229 -0.10 10.49 -6.83
N ILE A 230 0.42 11.53 -6.16
CA ILE A 230 -0.09 12.90 -6.29
C ILE A 230 0.03 13.40 -7.73
N MET A 231 1.20 13.20 -8.37
CA MET A 231 1.43 13.60 -9.76
C MET A 231 0.48 12.88 -10.73
N ILE A 232 0.27 11.57 -10.52
CA ILE A 232 -0.68 10.78 -11.31
C ILE A 232 -2.09 11.30 -11.12
N GLY A 233 -2.54 11.45 -9.87
CA GLY A 233 -3.89 11.88 -9.54
C GLY A 233 -4.21 13.24 -10.12
N TRP A 234 -3.29 14.19 -10.01
CA TRP A 234 -3.44 15.52 -10.59
C TRP A 234 -3.56 15.48 -12.12
N LYS A 235 -2.74 14.66 -12.79
CA LYS A 235 -2.82 14.52 -14.25
C LYS A 235 -4.13 13.87 -14.67
N LEU A 236 -4.56 12.79 -14.01
CA LEU A 236 -5.81 12.09 -14.30
C LEU A 236 -7.03 13.00 -14.07
N TYR A 237 -7.01 13.79 -12.99
CA TYR A 237 -8.05 14.78 -12.71
C TYR A 237 -8.16 15.82 -13.83
N ARG A 238 -7.03 16.39 -14.27
CA ARG A 238 -6.99 17.34 -15.40
C ARG A 238 -7.53 16.74 -16.69
N LEU A 239 -7.17 15.50 -17.00
CA LEU A 239 -7.66 14.80 -18.19
C LEU A 239 -9.18 14.58 -18.13
N GLY A 240 -9.71 14.17 -16.97
CA GLY A 240 -11.16 14.00 -16.78
C GLY A 240 -11.94 15.30 -16.89
N HIS A 241 -11.41 16.39 -16.33
CA HIS A 241 -12.05 17.70 -16.39
C HIS A 241 -12.06 18.29 -17.81
N LEU A 242 -10.99 18.11 -18.59
CA LEU A 242 -10.94 18.53 -19.99
C LEU A 242 -11.93 17.74 -20.87
N ALA A 243 -12.06 16.43 -20.63
CA ALA A 243 -13.04 15.61 -21.33
C ALA A 243 -14.50 16.04 -21.01
N GLY A 244 -14.80 16.33 -19.74
CA GLY A 244 -16.12 16.81 -19.34
C GLY A 244 -16.50 18.15 -19.99
N LYS A 245 -15.55 19.09 -20.08
CA LYS A 245 -15.77 20.38 -20.78
C LYS A 245 -16.01 20.21 -22.27
N ALA A 246 -15.33 19.26 -22.93
CA ALA A 246 -15.52 19.00 -24.35
C ALA A 246 -16.92 18.43 -24.65
N LEU A 247 -17.42 17.54 -23.79
CA LEU A 247 -18.76 16.96 -23.90
C LEU A 247 -19.85 18.01 -23.67
N ALA A 248 -19.68 18.88 -22.68
CA ALA A 248 -20.64 19.96 -22.39
C ALA A 248 -20.71 21.06 -23.48
N LYS A 249 -19.69 21.17 -24.34
CA LYS A 249 -19.70 22.09 -25.48
C LYS A 249 -20.35 21.49 -26.74
N GLN A 250 -20.64 20.18 -26.73
CA GLN A 250 -21.26 19.44 -27.83
C GLN A 250 -22.75 19.14 -27.59
N SER A 251 -23.27 19.45 -26.39
CA SER A 251 -24.69 19.41 -26.02
C SER A 251 -25.32 20.79 -26.13
#